data_AF-E9FY76-F1
#
_entry.id   AF-E9FY76-F1
#
_cell.length_a   1.000
_cell.length_b   1.000
_cell.length_c   1.000
_cell.angle_alpha   90.00
_cell.angle_beta   90.00
_cell.angle_gamma   90.00
#
_symmetry.space_group_name_H-M   'P 1'
#
loop_
_entity.id
_entity.type
_entity.pdbx_description
1 polymer ?
#
loop_
_entity_poly.entity_id
_entity_poly.type
_entity_poly.pdbx_seq_one_letter_code
_entity_poly.pdbx_strand_id
1 'polypeptide(L)' 'TDHVVSVVGWDAKTDLAVASGLEIDPNFGGYRVNTELEARWTVWLAGDAAFFCDSKLGRRRMEHHHHAVVSG' A
#
# COMPACT_ATOMS: atom_id res chain seq x y z
N THR A 1 7.01 2.30 34.88
CA THR A 1 7.54 2.10 33.52
C THR A 1 8.05 3.43 33.05
N ASP A 2 9.36 3.57 32.88
CA ASP A 2 9.97 4.85 32.52
C ASP A 2 9.95 5.10 31.01
N HIS A 3 9.88 4.03 30.21
CA HIS A 3 9.63 4.06 28.78
C HIS A 3 8.83 2.84 28.33
N VAL A 4 8.01 2.99 27.29
CA VAL A 4 7.26 1.90 26.65
C VAL A 4 7.53 1.95 25.14
N VAL A 5 7.79 0.79 24.55
CA VAL A 5 7.92 0.61 23.10
C VAL A 5 6.75 -0.25 22.63
N SER A 6 5.99 0.25 21.66
CA SER A 6 4.84 -0.45 21.07
C SER A 6 5.13 -0.77 19.61
N VAL A 7 4.99 -2.05 19.24
CA VAL A 7 5.18 -2.55 17.87
C VAL A 7 3.94 -3.37 17.50
N VAL A 8 2.84 -2.69 17.22
CA VAL A 8 1.52 -3.30 16.96
C VAL A 8 1.13 -3.28 15.48
N GLY A 9 2.09 -3.04 14.58
CA GLY A 9 1.86 -2.96 13.13
C GLY A 9 1.90 -1.53 12.60
N TRP A 10 1.63 -1.38 11.30
CA TRP A 10 1.69 -0.13 10.56
C TRP A 10 0.48 0.03 9.64
N ASP A 11 0.03 1.26 9.41
CA ASP A 11 -1.00 1.60 8.44
C ASP A 11 -0.40 2.40 7.27
N ALA A 12 -0.78 2.04 6.05
CA ALA A 12 -0.29 2.70 4.85
C ALA A 12 -0.60 4.21 4.88
N LYS A 13 0.40 5.03 4.54
CA LYS A 13 0.27 6.49 4.52
C LYS A 13 -0.56 6.95 3.32
N THR A 14 -1.84 7.18 3.54
CA THR A 14 -2.82 7.51 2.49
C THR A 14 -3.30 8.96 2.50
N ASP A 15 -2.64 9.86 3.24
CA ASP A 15 -3.02 11.28 3.36
C ASP A 15 -3.21 11.99 2.00
N LEU A 16 -2.39 11.62 1.01
CA LEU A 16 -2.44 12.19 -0.34
C LEU A 16 -3.66 11.72 -1.14
N ALA A 17 -4.30 10.61 -0.77
CA ALA A 17 -5.47 10.09 -1.45
C ALA A 17 -6.65 11.07 -1.43
N VAL A 18 -6.84 11.78 -0.31
CA VAL A 18 -7.94 12.76 -0.15
C VAL A 18 -7.75 13.93 -1.12
N ALA A 19 -6.53 14.44 -1.24
CA ALA A 19 -6.21 15.55 -2.14
C ALA A 19 -6.19 15.15 -3.62
N SER A 20 -5.75 13.92 -3.92
CA SER A 20 -5.58 13.41 -5.29
C SER A 20 -6.82 12.69 -5.85
N GLY A 21 -7.79 12.35 -5.00
CA GLY A 21 -8.95 11.55 -5.35
C GLY A 21 -8.60 10.10 -5.70
N LEU A 22 -7.47 9.58 -5.22
CA LEU A 22 -7.05 8.20 -5.46
C LEU A 22 -7.80 7.24 -4.53
N GLU A 23 -8.14 6.07 -5.06
CA GLU A 23 -8.94 5.08 -4.33
C GLU A 23 -8.07 4.36 -3.27
N ILE A 24 -8.62 4.20 -2.07
CA ILE A 24 -8.03 3.42 -0.97
C ILE A 24 -8.89 2.19 -0.75
N ASP A 25 -8.27 1.04 -0.44
CA ASP A 25 -9.04 -0.12 0.03
C ASP A 25 -9.57 0.09 1.47
N PRO A 26 -10.89 -0.01 1.71
CA PRO A 26 -11.48 0.28 3.01
C PRO A 26 -11.23 -0.81 4.07
N ASN A 27 -10.81 -2.01 3.67
CA ASN A 27 -10.62 -3.15 4.58
C ASN A 27 -9.16 -3.34 5.00
N PHE A 28 -8.23 -3.13 4.06
CA PHE A 28 -6.79 -3.39 4.25
C PHE A 28 -5.92 -2.12 4.17
N GLY A 29 -6.52 -0.98 3.81
CA GLY A 29 -5.81 0.27 3.57
C GLY A 29 -4.90 0.23 2.34
N GLY A 30 -4.18 1.33 2.10
CA GLY A 30 -3.29 1.47 0.94
C GLY A 30 -4.03 1.83 -0.35
N TYR A 31 -3.28 2.33 -1.33
CA TYR A 31 -3.82 2.79 -2.59
C TYR A 31 -4.16 1.61 -3.50
N ARG A 32 -5.38 1.61 -4.03
CA ARG A 32 -5.83 0.59 -4.94
C ARG A 32 -5.16 0.80 -6.30
N VAL A 33 -4.41 -0.20 -6.73
CA VAL A 33 -3.73 -0.20 -8.03
C VAL A 33 -4.24 -1.32 -8.93
N ASN A 34 -4.04 -1.19 -10.23
CA ASN A 34 -4.30 -2.28 -11.20
C ASN A 34 -3.15 -3.31 -11.20
N THR A 35 -3.17 -4.26 -12.15
CA THR A 35 -2.13 -5.29 -12.27
C THR A 35 -0.76 -4.73 -12.66
N GLU A 36 -0.73 -3.56 -13.30
CA GLU A 36 0.49 -2.82 -13.69
C GLU A 36 0.93 -1.80 -12.63
N LEU A 37 0.34 -1.86 -11.42
CA LEU A 37 0.59 -0.94 -10.30
C LEU A 37 0.17 0.52 -10.54
N GLU A 38 -0.67 0.77 -11.53
CA GLU A 38 -1.23 2.10 -11.81
C GLU A 38 -2.41 2.40 -10.90
N ALA A 39 -2.42 3.60 -10.31
CA ALA A 39 -3.58 4.15 -9.61
C ALA A 39 -4.34 5.17 -10.47
N ARG A 40 -3.68 5.79 -11.46
CA ARG A 40 -4.28 6.68 -12.46
C ARG A 40 -3.42 6.72 -13.71
N TRP A 41 -3.95 7.24 -14.81
CA TRP A 41 -3.15 7.53 -16.00
C TRP A 41 -1.93 8.36 -15.60
N THR A 42 -0.72 7.84 -15.86
CA THR A 42 0.61 8.37 -15.46
C THR A 42 0.97 8.37 -13.97
N VAL A 43 0.26 7.64 -13.11
CA VAL A 43 0.57 7.56 -11.67
C VAL A 43 0.63 6.11 -11.23
N TRP A 44 1.78 5.72 -10.68
CA TRP A 44 2.06 4.38 -10.15
C TRP A 44 2.33 4.45 -8.64
N LEU A 45 2.03 3.36 -7.94
CA LEU A 45 2.32 3.19 -6.52
C LEU A 45 3.01 1.86 -6.28
N ALA A 46 4.05 1.89 -5.45
CA ALA A 46 4.90 0.74 -5.15
C ALA A 46 5.04 0.52 -3.63
N GLY A 47 5.56 -0.66 -3.25
CA GLY A 47 5.87 -1.00 -1.87
C GLY A 47 4.65 -1.07 -0.95
N ASP A 48 4.84 -0.69 0.32
CA ASP A 48 3.86 -0.88 1.39
C ASP A 48 2.61 0.00 1.23
N ALA A 49 2.69 1.04 0.40
CA ALA A 49 1.56 1.91 0.10
C ALA A 49 0.60 1.30 -0.96
N ALA A 50 1.03 0.30 -1.71
CA ALA A 50 0.25 -0.29 -2.80
C ALA A 50 -0.58 -1.49 -2.33
N PHE A 51 -1.88 -1.45 -2.61
CA PHE A 51 -2.79 -2.58 -2.49
C PHE A 51 -2.98 -3.20 -3.87
N PHE A 52 -2.10 -4.15 -4.21
CA PHE A 52 -1.95 -4.70 -5.55
C PHE A 52 -2.67 -6.04 -5.72
N CYS A 53 -2.94 -6.40 -6.97
CA CYS A 53 -3.48 -7.72 -7.32
C CYS A 53 -2.37 -8.75 -7.36
N ASP A 54 -2.31 -9.65 -6.37
CA ASP A 54 -1.46 -10.83 -6.45
C ASP A 54 -2.06 -11.88 -7.39
N SER A 55 -1.24 -12.43 -8.27
CA SER A 55 -1.66 -13.38 -9.29
C SER A 55 -2.16 -14.72 -8.75
N LYS A 56 -1.84 -15.07 -7.50
CA LYS A 56 -2.24 -16.34 -6.87
C LYS A 56 -3.21 -16.15 -5.71
N LEU A 57 -3.08 -15.06 -4.96
CA LEU A 57 -3.80 -14.85 -3.70
C LEU A 57 -4.84 -13.73 -3.75
N GLY A 58 -5.03 -13.08 -4.90
CA GLY A 58 -5.95 -11.95 -5.03
C GLY A 58 -5.38 -10.67 -4.46
N ARG A 59 -6.22 -9.72 -4.07
CA ARG A 59 -5.75 -8.39 -3.65
C ARG A 59 -5.15 -8.42 -2.25
N ARG A 60 -3.93 -7.90 -2.09
CA ARG A 60 -3.23 -7.85 -0.81
C ARG A 60 -2.21 -6.71 -0.72
N ARG A 61 -1.83 -6.38 0.51
CA ARG A 61 -0.68 -5.51 0.86
C ARG A 61 0.45 -6.39 1.39
N MET A 62 1.71 -6.07 1.10
CA MET A 62 2.85 -6.90 1.49
C MET A 62 4.04 -6.06 1.97
N GLU A 63 4.35 -6.16 3.27
CA GLU A 63 5.42 -5.39 3.96
C GLU A 63 6.77 -6.09 3.89
N HIS A 64 7.15 -6.50 2.68
CA HIS A 64 8.43 -7.17 2.46
C HIS A 64 9.38 -6.23 1.72
N HIS A 65 10.60 -6.11 2.23
CA HIS A 65 11.68 -5.40 1.55
C HIS A 65 11.85 -5.87 0.08
N HIS A 66 11.75 -7.18 -0.17
CA HIS A 66 11.80 -7.73 -1.52
C HIS A 66 10.66 -7.23 -2.42
N HIS A 67 9.46 -7.00 -1.87
CA HIS A 67 8.35 -6.44 -2.63
C HIS A 67 8.60 -4.98 -2.98
N ALA A 68 9.13 -4.19 -2.05
CA ALA A 68 9.53 -2.81 -2.31
C ALA A 68 10.62 -2.70 -3.39
N VAL A 69 11.59 -3.62 -3.42
CA VAL A 69 12.67 -3.64 -4.42
C VAL A 69 12.17 -4.05 -5.82
N VAL A 70 11.18 -4.94 -5.91
CA VAL A 70 10.68 -5.44 -7.21
C VAL A 70 9.60 -4.53 -7.79
N SER A 71 8.85 -3.81 -6.95
CA SER A 71 7.77 -2.92 -7.40
C SER A 71 8.19 -1.47 -7.65
N GLY A 72 9.34 -1.03 -7.11
CA GLY A 72 9.90 0.32 -7.33
C GLY A 72 10.88 0.36 -8.50
#